data_AF-A0A9P9DEH0-F1
#
_entry.id   AF-A0A9P9DEH0-F1
#
_cell.length_a   1.000
_cell.length_b   1.000
_cell.length_c   1.000
_cell.angle_alpha   90.00
_cell.angle_beta   90.00
_cell.angle_gamma   90.00
#
_symmetry.space_group_name_H-M   'P 1'
#
loop_
_entity.id
_entity.type
_entity.pdbx_description
1 polymer ?
#
loop_
_entity_poly.entity_id
_entity_poly.type
_entity_poly.pdbx_seq_one_letter_code
_entity_poly.pdbx_strand_id
1 'polypeptide(L)'
;MDTSFEDALAKFRASLTERQRRDFAPCTLKDVHTAIDEIQDRLGSQRQLRNMKRITKFIEAMTQLGQVVEVFLNVENTVALVWGLLKFVLLAASTWVETLDGLLGTYAEIGEILPGLTEFRTLLEQHPRLKVCLENYYCDILDFHRNALDVFSRPAWKTVFHSSWKTFRTRYGPIISSLKRHRELISDEKLTIAISEVRDSREFVEENLEALSKQMKERQLEEKEGTLKLQKQRSQRLQFVLNKFDVADCQRDLEHAQEQHALSERHSWSRQNHSYLKSCGASEATQIRQLRA
;
A
#
# COMPACT_ATOMS: atom_id res chain seq x y z
N MET A 1 -14.37 -10.80 25.32
CA MET A 1 -14.37 -9.34 25.57
C MET A 1 -13.42 -9.13 26.72
N ASP A 2 -12.39 -8.31 26.53
CA ASP A 2 -11.40 -8.05 27.57
C ASP A 2 -12.06 -7.22 28.68
N THR A 3 -12.10 -7.78 29.90
CA THR A 3 -12.75 -7.19 31.07
C THR A 3 -12.20 -5.79 31.41
N SER A 4 -10.97 -5.49 30.98
CA SER A 4 -10.26 -4.23 31.27
C SER A 4 -10.97 -2.97 30.72
N PHE A 5 -11.47 -3.01 29.48
CA PHE A 5 -12.05 -1.82 28.84
C PHE A 5 -13.43 -1.47 29.39
N GLU A 6 -14.31 -2.47 29.49
CA GLU A 6 -15.64 -2.30 30.09
C GLU A 6 -15.53 -1.86 31.56
N ASP A 7 -14.59 -2.43 32.30
CA ASP A 7 -14.29 -2.02 33.68
C ASP A 7 -13.83 -0.56 33.76
N ALA A 8 -12.95 -0.12 32.86
CA ALA A 8 -12.49 1.28 32.80
C ALA A 8 -13.66 2.23 32.51
N LEU A 9 -14.53 1.86 31.56
CA LEU A 9 -15.73 2.62 31.25
C LEU A 9 -16.71 2.68 32.42
N ALA A 10 -16.94 1.54 33.09
CA ALA A 10 -17.81 1.46 34.25
C ALA A 10 -17.28 2.33 35.40
N LYS A 11 -15.98 2.25 35.68
CA LYS A 11 -15.30 3.11 36.66
C LYS A 11 -15.42 4.59 36.30
N PHE A 12 -15.27 4.95 35.03
CA PHE A 12 -15.43 6.33 34.58
C PHE A 12 -16.87 6.81 34.77
N ARG A 13 -17.87 6.05 34.31
CA ARG A 13 -19.29 6.37 34.46
C ARG A 13 -19.71 6.46 35.94
N ALA A 14 -19.15 5.60 36.79
CA ALA A 14 -19.37 5.63 38.24
C ALA A 14 -18.81 6.89 38.91
N SER A 15 -17.77 7.51 38.35
CA SER A 15 -17.20 8.76 38.87
C SER A 15 -18.04 10.00 38.56
N LEU A 16 -19.00 9.91 37.64
CA LEU A 16 -19.88 11.01 37.26
C LEU A 16 -21.05 11.15 38.25
N THR A 17 -21.33 12.37 38.67
CA THR A 17 -22.60 12.71 39.32
C THR A 17 -23.76 12.58 38.34
N GLU A 18 -24.98 12.42 38.87
CA GLU A 18 -26.19 12.32 38.06
C GLU A 18 -26.41 13.55 37.16
N ARG A 19 -26.06 14.74 37.66
CA ARG A 19 -26.07 15.96 36.84
C ARG A 19 -25.06 15.89 35.69
N GLN A 20 -23.82 15.51 35.97
CA GLN A 20 -22.77 15.39 34.94
C GLN A 20 -23.15 14.35 33.88
N ARG A 21 -23.76 13.23 34.25
CA ARG A 21 -24.24 12.23 33.28
C ARG A 21 -25.24 12.84 32.31
N ARG A 22 -26.24 13.57 32.82
CA ARG A 22 -27.24 14.24 31.98
C ARG A 22 -26.63 15.33 31.10
N ASP A 23 -25.69 16.10 31.64
CA ASP A 23 -25.07 17.21 30.92
C ASP A 23 -24.07 16.72 29.85
N PHE A 24 -23.41 15.56 30.07
CA PHE A 24 -22.39 15.03 29.17
C PHE A 24 -22.97 14.14 28.07
N ALA A 25 -24.06 13.41 28.35
CA ALA A 25 -24.67 12.49 27.39
C ALA A 25 -25.02 13.12 26.02
N PRO A 26 -25.57 14.35 25.92
CA PRO A 26 -25.87 14.96 24.63
C PRO A 26 -24.68 15.74 24.03
N CYS A 27 -23.52 15.78 24.69
CA CYS A 27 -22.44 16.67 24.30
C CYS A 27 -21.75 16.19 23.02
N THR A 28 -21.56 17.12 22.09
CA THR A 28 -20.93 16.87 20.79
C THR A 28 -19.61 17.62 20.66
N LEU A 29 -18.83 17.30 19.63
CA LEU A 29 -17.66 18.07 19.23
C LEU A 29 -18.00 19.55 18.99
N LYS A 30 -19.17 19.83 18.42
CA LYS A 30 -19.64 21.21 18.19
C LYS A 30 -19.77 21.98 19.50
N ASP A 31 -20.29 21.34 20.55
CA ASP A 31 -20.44 21.97 21.86
C ASP A 31 -19.09 22.32 22.50
N VAL A 32 -18.05 21.51 22.25
CA VAL A 32 -16.68 21.81 22.67
C VAL A 32 -16.14 23.03 21.92
N HIS A 33 -16.32 23.09 20.60
CA HIS A 33 -15.91 24.25 19.81
C HIS A 33 -16.62 25.53 20.27
N THR A 34 -17.93 25.49 20.48
CA THR A 34 -18.68 26.62 21.02
C THR A 34 -18.15 27.07 22.38
N ALA A 35 -17.83 26.13 23.29
CA ALA A 35 -17.22 26.48 24.57
C ALA A 35 -15.84 27.11 24.42
N ILE A 36 -15.02 26.68 23.44
CA ILE A 36 -13.73 27.29 23.13
C ILE A 36 -13.93 28.73 22.65
N ASP A 37 -14.88 28.96 21.75
CA ASP A 37 -15.19 30.29 21.22
C ASP A 37 -15.66 31.24 22.34
N GLU A 38 -16.58 30.78 23.19
CA GLU A 38 -17.07 31.54 24.36
C GLU A 38 -15.93 31.90 25.34
N ILE A 39 -15.00 30.97 25.57
CA ILE A 39 -13.80 31.22 26.40
C ILE A 39 -12.92 32.29 25.74
N GLN A 40 -12.70 32.19 24.42
CA GLN A 40 -11.88 33.16 23.68
C GLN A 40 -12.49 34.56 23.72
N ASP A 41 -13.78 34.69 23.46
CA ASP A 41 -14.48 35.98 23.46
C ASP A 41 -14.44 36.64 24.84
N ARG A 42 -14.76 35.87 25.89
CA ARG A 42 -14.72 36.37 27.27
C ARG A 42 -13.32 36.80 27.68
N LEU A 43 -12.30 35.95 27.49
CA LEU A 43 -10.92 36.31 27.83
C LEU A 43 -10.37 37.43 26.94
N GLY A 44 -10.83 37.54 25.70
CA GLY A 44 -10.55 38.63 24.78
C GLY A 44 -11.01 39.97 25.32
N SER A 45 -12.27 40.05 25.75
CA SER A 45 -12.82 41.27 26.36
C SER A 45 -12.07 41.69 27.63
N GLN A 46 -11.48 40.72 28.34
CA GLN A 46 -10.70 40.92 29.57
C GLN A 46 -9.20 41.18 29.31
N ARG A 47 -8.75 41.19 28.05
CA ARG A 47 -7.32 41.28 27.66
C ARG A 47 -6.46 40.15 28.24
N GLN A 48 -7.04 38.98 28.45
CA GLN A 48 -6.42 37.79 29.03
C GLN A 48 -6.42 36.60 28.05
N LEU A 49 -6.36 36.87 26.74
CA LEU A 49 -6.34 35.83 25.71
C LEU A 49 -5.30 34.75 25.99
N ARG A 50 -5.64 33.51 25.63
CA ARG A 50 -4.77 32.35 25.70
C ARG A 50 -4.75 31.59 24.39
N ASN A 51 -3.65 30.87 24.18
CA ASN A 51 -3.44 30.08 22.97
C ASN A 51 -4.29 28.80 23.02
N MET A 52 -5.58 28.93 22.72
CA MET A 52 -6.53 27.81 22.70
C MET A 52 -6.17 26.77 21.63
N LYS A 53 -5.41 27.13 20.58
CA LYS A 53 -4.95 26.18 19.54
C LYS A 53 -4.11 25.01 20.08
N ARG A 54 -3.59 25.12 21.30
CA ARG A 54 -2.87 24.05 22.00
C ARG A 54 -3.69 22.76 22.14
N ILE A 55 -5.02 22.86 22.18
CA ILE A 55 -5.91 21.70 22.33
C ILE A 55 -6.24 20.99 21.00
N THR A 56 -5.93 21.61 19.87
CA THR A 56 -6.42 21.16 18.56
C THR A 56 -6.03 19.72 18.23
N LYS A 57 -4.77 19.33 18.46
CA LYS A 57 -4.30 17.96 18.20
C LYS A 57 -5.02 16.92 19.07
N PHE A 58 -5.32 17.28 20.32
CA PHE A 58 -6.11 16.42 21.19
C PHE A 58 -7.53 16.21 20.65
N ILE A 59 -8.19 17.29 20.24
CA ILE A 59 -9.55 17.23 19.66
C ILE A 59 -9.58 16.39 18.38
N GLU A 60 -8.63 16.62 17.48
CA GLU A 60 -8.52 15.88 16.23
C GLU A 60 -8.37 14.39 16.49
N ALA A 61 -7.47 14.01 17.38
CA ALA A 61 -7.25 12.62 17.71
C ALA A 61 -8.44 11.97 18.44
N MET A 62 -9.14 12.68 19.33
CA MET A 62 -10.37 12.15 19.95
C MET A 62 -11.50 11.99 18.93
N THR A 63 -11.53 12.83 17.90
CA THR A 63 -12.47 12.68 16.79
C THR A 63 -12.19 11.39 16.01
N GLN A 64 -10.92 11.15 15.66
CA GLN A 64 -10.52 9.93 14.96
C GLN A 64 -10.71 8.68 15.84
N LEU A 65 -10.27 8.74 17.10
CA LEU A 65 -10.41 7.65 18.07
C LEU A 65 -11.88 7.32 18.34
N GLY A 66 -12.75 8.33 18.36
CA GLY A 66 -14.18 8.13 18.55
C GLY A 66 -14.85 7.36 17.42
N GLN A 67 -14.51 7.68 16.17
CA GLN A 67 -14.99 6.93 15.00
C GLN A 67 -14.59 5.46 15.04
N VAL A 68 -13.39 5.20 15.56
CA VAL A 68 -12.86 3.85 15.70
C VAL A 68 -13.53 3.13 16.88
N VAL A 69 -13.56 3.73 18.06
CA VAL A 69 -14.10 3.12 19.28
C VAL A 69 -15.59 2.80 19.16
N GLU A 70 -16.40 3.70 18.62
CA GLU A 70 -17.85 3.46 18.50
C GLU A 70 -18.16 2.31 17.54
N VAL A 71 -17.43 2.20 16.42
CA VAL A 71 -17.62 1.16 15.42
C VAL A 71 -17.07 -0.20 15.89
N PHE A 72 -15.87 -0.23 16.47
CA PHE A 72 -15.17 -1.49 16.77
C PHE A 72 -15.42 -2.04 18.16
N LEU A 73 -15.73 -1.17 19.12
CA LEU A 73 -16.01 -1.58 20.50
C LEU A 73 -17.51 -1.73 20.76
N ASN A 74 -18.36 -1.35 19.79
CA ASN A 74 -19.82 -1.42 19.89
C ASN A 74 -20.36 -0.74 21.16
N VAL A 75 -19.76 0.40 21.53
CA VAL A 75 -20.14 1.15 22.73
C VAL A 75 -20.68 2.53 22.35
N GLU A 76 -22.00 2.64 22.36
CA GLU A 76 -22.70 3.90 22.06
C GLU A 76 -22.35 5.02 23.06
N ASN A 77 -22.32 6.25 22.55
CA ASN A 77 -22.19 7.49 23.34
C ASN A 77 -20.92 7.60 24.20
N THR A 78 -19.91 6.79 23.92
CA THR A 78 -18.65 6.77 24.68
C THR A 78 -17.82 8.03 24.42
N VAL A 79 -17.88 8.55 23.19
CA VAL A 79 -17.18 9.76 22.79
C VAL A 79 -17.89 11.02 23.31
N ALA A 80 -19.23 10.98 23.42
CA ALA A 80 -20.00 12.05 24.04
C ALA A 80 -19.55 12.33 25.49
N LEU A 81 -19.16 11.28 26.24
CA LEU A 81 -18.58 11.43 27.57
C LEU A 81 -17.26 12.22 27.55
N VAL A 82 -16.40 11.98 26.56
CA VAL A 82 -15.15 12.72 26.38
C VAL A 82 -15.44 14.18 26.04
N TRP A 83 -16.37 14.44 25.11
CA TRP A 83 -16.77 15.82 24.76
C TRP A 83 -17.39 16.57 25.93
N GLY A 84 -18.31 15.95 26.67
CA GLY A 84 -18.95 16.52 27.85
C GLY A 84 -17.93 16.90 28.91
N LEU A 85 -16.99 16.01 29.19
CA LEU A 85 -15.96 16.27 30.17
C LEU A 85 -14.96 17.32 29.70
N LEU A 86 -14.54 17.29 28.43
CA LEU A 86 -13.63 18.27 27.86
C LEU A 86 -14.22 19.68 27.97
N LYS A 87 -15.49 19.84 27.57
CA LYS A 87 -16.25 21.08 27.75
C LYS A 87 -16.29 21.51 29.22
N PHE A 88 -16.62 20.59 30.13
CA PHE A 88 -16.67 20.87 31.57
C PHE A 88 -15.34 21.39 32.14
N VAL A 89 -14.22 20.69 31.89
CA VAL A 89 -12.92 21.09 32.43
C VAL A 89 -12.40 22.38 31.80
N LEU A 90 -12.67 22.62 30.52
CA LEU A 90 -12.32 23.88 29.85
C LEU A 90 -13.08 25.06 30.45
N LEU A 91 -14.39 24.94 30.63
CA LEU A 91 -15.21 25.98 31.24
C LEU A 91 -14.78 26.24 32.68
N ALA A 92 -14.54 25.19 33.48
CA ALA A 92 -14.03 25.34 34.84
C ALA A 92 -12.67 26.04 34.87
N ALA A 93 -11.70 25.54 34.10
CA ALA A 93 -10.34 26.07 34.05
C ALA A 93 -10.28 27.52 33.56
N SER A 94 -11.13 27.90 32.61
CA SER A 94 -11.17 29.26 32.05
C SER A 94 -11.59 30.36 33.02
N THR A 95 -11.99 30.00 34.24
CA THR A 95 -12.25 30.96 35.32
C THR A 95 -10.97 31.46 36.00
N TRP A 96 -9.84 30.81 35.76
CA TRP A 96 -8.54 31.25 36.26
C TRP A 96 -7.41 30.90 35.28
N VAL A 97 -6.65 31.91 34.88
CA VAL A 97 -5.92 31.82 33.61
C VAL A 97 -4.71 30.90 33.69
N GLU A 98 -4.04 30.85 34.84
CA GLU A 98 -2.95 29.93 35.15
C GLU A 98 -3.42 28.46 35.09
N THR A 99 -4.66 28.20 35.53
CA THR A 99 -5.26 26.87 35.42
C THR A 99 -5.53 26.50 33.98
N LEU A 100 -6.10 27.42 33.21
CA LEU A 100 -6.33 27.20 31.78
C LEU A 100 -5.01 26.93 31.04
N ASP A 101 -3.95 27.68 31.32
CA ASP A 101 -2.63 27.47 30.72
C ASP A 101 -2.02 26.12 31.08
N GLY A 102 -2.18 25.70 32.33
CA GLY A 102 -1.76 24.38 32.80
C GLY A 102 -2.50 23.27 32.05
N LEU A 103 -3.84 23.37 32.00
CA LEU A 103 -4.71 22.37 31.37
C LEU A 103 -4.45 22.26 29.86
N LEU A 104 -4.37 23.39 29.15
CA LEU A 104 -4.04 23.42 27.72
C LEU A 104 -2.66 22.84 27.43
N GLY A 105 -1.70 23.01 28.34
CA GLY A 105 -0.39 22.38 28.21
C GLY A 105 -0.43 20.88 28.32
N THR A 106 -1.23 20.37 29.25
CA THR A 106 -1.43 18.94 29.38
C THR A 106 -2.14 18.36 28.17
N TYR A 107 -3.22 18.99 27.68
CA TYR A 107 -3.88 18.55 26.45
C TYR A 107 -2.98 18.60 25.22
N ALA A 108 -2.13 19.62 25.10
CA ALA A 108 -1.14 19.67 24.03
C ALA A 108 -0.19 18.47 24.09
N GLU A 109 0.32 18.13 25.29
CA GLU A 109 1.21 16.98 25.49
C GLU A 109 0.54 15.66 25.11
N ILE A 110 -0.71 15.42 25.53
CA ILE A 110 -1.48 14.23 25.10
C ILE A 110 -1.65 14.24 23.58
N GLY A 111 -2.02 15.40 23.02
CA GLY A 111 -2.21 15.64 21.59
C GLY A 111 -1.02 15.19 20.74
N GLU A 112 0.22 15.38 21.21
CA GLU A 112 1.44 14.97 20.51
C GLU A 112 1.74 13.46 20.59
N ILE A 113 1.15 12.77 21.58
CA ILE A 113 1.34 11.34 21.77
C ILE A 113 0.36 10.54 20.93
N LEU A 114 -0.80 11.11 20.62
CA LEU A 114 -1.87 10.44 19.90
C LEU A 114 -1.42 9.92 18.53
N PRO A 115 -1.59 8.62 18.22
CA PRO A 115 -1.34 8.10 16.89
C PRO A 115 -2.36 8.68 15.90
N GLY A 116 -1.96 8.89 14.65
CA GLY A 116 -2.93 9.20 13.58
C GLY A 116 -3.76 7.96 13.28
N LEU A 117 -5.06 8.01 13.56
CA LEU A 117 -5.96 6.84 13.52
C LEU A 117 -6.79 6.74 12.23
N THR A 118 -6.63 7.67 11.29
CA THR A 118 -7.44 7.76 10.06
C THR A 118 -7.37 6.51 9.17
N GLU A 119 -6.27 5.76 9.24
CA GLU A 119 -6.03 4.54 8.44
C GLU A 119 -6.36 3.23 9.18
N PHE A 120 -6.85 3.30 10.42
CA PHE A 120 -6.98 2.11 11.27
C PHE A 120 -8.21 1.27 10.97
N ARG A 121 -9.23 1.82 10.30
CA ARG A 121 -10.52 1.13 10.15
C ARG A 121 -10.37 -0.23 9.44
N THR A 122 -9.63 -0.28 8.34
CA THR A 122 -9.42 -1.54 7.60
C THR A 122 -8.50 -2.50 8.36
N LEU A 123 -7.46 -2.00 9.01
CA LEU A 123 -6.49 -2.81 9.75
C LEU A 123 -7.09 -3.44 11.00
N LEU A 124 -8.01 -2.76 11.68
CA LEU A 124 -8.60 -3.26 12.92
C LEU A 124 -9.52 -4.46 12.74
N GLU A 125 -10.18 -4.58 11.58
CA GLU A 125 -10.99 -5.75 11.25
C GLU A 125 -10.12 -7.01 11.10
N GLN A 126 -8.89 -6.83 10.62
CA GLN A 126 -7.98 -7.93 10.27
C GLN A 126 -7.01 -8.29 11.40
N HIS A 127 -6.75 -7.36 12.33
CA HIS A 127 -5.70 -7.50 13.35
C HIS A 127 -6.22 -7.27 14.79
N PRO A 128 -6.67 -8.33 15.50
CA PRO A 128 -7.21 -8.23 16.86
C PRO A 128 -6.26 -7.62 17.90
N ARG A 129 -4.94 -7.77 17.72
CA ARG A 129 -3.93 -7.18 18.63
C ARG A 129 -3.97 -5.65 18.62
N LEU A 130 -4.24 -5.06 17.46
CA LEU A 130 -4.34 -3.63 17.30
C LEU A 130 -5.56 -3.09 18.06
N LYS A 131 -6.66 -3.86 18.11
CA LYS A 131 -7.84 -3.55 18.91
C LYS A 131 -7.51 -3.47 20.40
N VAL A 132 -6.81 -4.46 20.95
CA VAL A 132 -6.39 -4.46 22.37
C VAL A 132 -5.50 -3.26 22.69
N CYS A 133 -4.59 -2.89 21.78
CA CYS A 133 -3.74 -1.72 21.97
C CYS A 133 -4.55 -0.41 22.01
N LEU A 134 -5.57 -0.28 21.15
CA LEU A 134 -6.47 0.88 21.16
C LEU A 134 -7.40 0.92 22.37
N GLU A 135 -7.91 -0.21 22.83
CA GLU A 135 -8.70 -0.30 24.06
C GLU A 135 -7.89 0.22 25.25
N ASN A 136 -6.66 -0.27 25.41
CA ASN A 136 -5.76 0.18 26.46
C ASN A 136 -5.40 1.67 26.34
N TYR A 137 -5.20 2.15 25.10
CA TYR A 137 -4.99 3.56 24.83
C TYR A 137 -6.19 4.41 25.27
N TYR A 138 -7.41 3.98 24.96
CA TYR A 138 -8.63 4.67 25.38
C TYR A 138 -8.82 4.65 26.91
N CYS A 139 -8.48 3.53 27.56
CA CYS A 139 -8.49 3.42 29.02
C CYS A 139 -7.59 4.48 29.68
N ASP A 140 -6.37 4.70 29.16
CA ASP A 140 -5.48 5.75 29.67
C ASP A 140 -6.11 7.15 29.53
N ILE A 141 -6.81 7.41 28.42
CA ILE A 141 -7.52 8.68 28.20
C ILE A 141 -8.67 8.86 29.20
N LEU A 142 -9.46 7.81 29.45
CA LEU A 142 -10.52 7.84 30.45
C LEU A 142 -9.97 8.06 31.86
N ASP A 143 -8.84 7.43 32.20
CA ASP A 143 -8.19 7.61 33.49
C ASP A 143 -7.65 9.02 33.67
N PHE A 144 -7.03 9.61 32.63
CA PHE A 144 -6.63 11.01 32.64
C PHE A 144 -7.83 11.92 32.94
N HIS A 145 -8.92 11.71 32.21
CA HIS A 145 -10.16 12.47 32.32
C HIS A 145 -10.81 12.33 33.70
N ARG A 146 -10.83 11.13 34.29
CA ARG A 146 -11.31 10.89 35.65
C ARG A 146 -10.48 11.68 36.67
N ASN A 147 -9.16 11.72 36.52
CA ASN A 147 -8.30 12.51 37.41
C ASN A 147 -8.55 14.02 37.27
N ALA A 148 -8.81 14.51 36.04
CA ALA A 148 -9.15 15.91 35.83
C ALA A 148 -10.51 16.24 36.48
N LEU A 149 -11.50 15.35 36.32
CA LEU A 149 -12.81 15.48 36.94
C LEU A 149 -12.74 15.55 38.47
N ASP A 150 -11.92 14.72 39.11
CA ASP A 150 -11.68 14.72 40.57
C ASP A 150 -11.17 16.09 41.06
N VAL A 151 -10.35 16.77 40.27
CA VAL A 151 -9.84 18.11 40.61
C VAL A 151 -10.94 19.17 40.44
N PHE A 152 -11.56 19.23 39.26
CA PHE A 152 -12.48 20.32 38.90
C PHE A 152 -13.88 20.21 39.53
N SER A 153 -14.26 19.03 40.04
CA SER A 153 -15.56 18.83 40.71
C SER A 153 -15.56 19.25 42.19
N ARG A 154 -14.40 19.58 42.78
CA ARG A 154 -14.30 19.95 44.21
C ARG A 154 -14.83 21.37 44.44
N PRO A 155 -15.66 21.62 45.47
CA PRO A 155 -16.21 22.96 45.74
C PRO A 155 -15.15 24.07 45.89
N ALA A 156 -13.99 23.74 46.47
CA ALA A 156 -12.88 24.67 46.69
C ALA A 156 -11.72 24.50 45.71
N TRP A 157 -11.95 23.92 44.52
CA TRP A 157 -10.88 23.56 43.58
C TRP A 157 -9.94 24.72 43.24
N LYS A 158 -10.43 25.96 43.19
CA LYS A 158 -9.63 27.17 42.92
C LYS A 158 -8.59 27.42 44.00
N THR A 159 -8.98 27.34 45.27
CA THR A 159 -8.10 27.59 46.42
C THR A 159 -7.03 26.52 46.56
N VAL A 160 -7.36 25.27 46.21
CA VAL A 160 -6.43 24.14 46.28
C VAL A 160 -5.81 23.80 44.93
N PHE A 161 -5.94 24.67 43.92
CA PHE A 161 -5.54 24.32 42.57
C PHE A 161 -4.04 24.03 42.49
N HIS A 162 -3.17 24.88 43.04
CA HIS A 162 -1.72 24.64 42.92
C HIS A 162 -1.27 23.32 43.56
N SER A 163 -1.81 22.98 44.74
CA SER A 163 -1.51 21.71 45.39
C SER A 163 -2.13 20.53 44.64
N SER A 164 -3.41 20.63 44.28
CA SER A 164 -4.15 19.59 43.56
C SER A 164 -3.61 19.37 42.15
N TRP A 165 -3.16 20.42 41.46
CA TRP A 165 -2.57 20.38 40.13
C TRP A 165 -1.18 19.78 40.15
N LYS A 166 -0.37 20.08 41.18
CA LYS A 166 0.92 19.40 41.39
C LYS A 166 0.69 17.90 41.62
N THR A 167 -0.24 17.54 42.50
CA THR A 167 -0.62 16.14 42.73
C THR A 167 -1.20 15.49 41.48
N PHE A 168 -2.01 16.21 40.70
CA PHE A 168 -2.54 15.77 39.42
C PHE A 168 -1.41 15.48 38.42
N ARG A 169 -0.44 16.39 38.26
CA ARG A 169 0.73 16.17 37.41
C ARG A 169 1.54 14.95 37.85
N THR A 170 1.71 14.73 39.16
CA THR A 170 2.36 13.53 39.68
C THR A 170 1.58 12.26 39.32
N ARG A 171 0.25 12.28 39.42
CA ARG A 171 -0.63 11.14 39.06
C ARG A 171 -0.71 10.90 37.55
N TYR A 172 -0.54 11.95 36.75
CA TYR A 172 -0.63 11.88 35.29
C TYR A 172 0.68 11.46 34.60
N GLY A 173 1.85 11.67 35.23
CA GLY A 173 3.13 11.19 34.69
C GLY A 173 3.10 9.71 34.26
N PRO A 174 2.62 8.78 35.12
CA PRO A 174 2.42 7.38 34.73
C PRO A 174 1.45 7.19 33.56
N ILE A 175 0.38 7.97 33.48
CA ILE A 175 -0.60 7.91 32.37
C ILE A 175 0.08 8.32 31.07
N ILE A 176 0.92 9.36 31.09
CA ILE A 176 1.70 9.76 29.90
C ILE A 176 2.66 8.69 29.45
N SER A 177 3.37 8.07 30.38
CA SER A 177 4.27 6.96 30.05
C SER A 177 3.48 5.78 29.47
N SER A 178 2.29 5.50 29.98
CA SER A 178 1.39 4.47 29.44
C SER A 178 0.91 4.80 28.03
N LEU A 179 0.44 6.03 27.79
CA LEU A 179 0.03 6.50 26.46
C LEU A 179 1.16 6.41 25.43
N LYS A 180 2.39 6.80 25.82
CA LYS A 180 3.57 6.68 24.95
C LYS A 180 3.88 5.22 24.61
N ARG A 181 3.86 4.33 25.61
CA ARG A 181 4.06 2.89 25.41
C ARG A 181 2.99 2.29 24.51
N HIS A 182 1.72 2.63 24.70
CA HIS A 182 0.65 2.14 23.82
C HIS A 182 0.78 2.68 22.40
N ARG A 183 1.19 3.93 22.21
CA ARG A 183 1.52 4.48 20.88
C ARG A 183 2.65 3.70 20.20
N GLU A 184 3.70 3.35 20.94
CA GLU A 184 4.81 2.53 20.42
C GLU A 184 4.32 1.13 20.00
N LEU A 185 3.56 0.45 20.86
CA LEU A 185 2.97 -0.86 20.54
C LEU A 185 2.07 -0.81 19.30
N ILE A 186 1.26 0.24 19.17
CA ILE A 186 0.43 0.46 17.99
C ILE A 186 1.32 0.62 16.74
N SER A 187 2.41 1.36 16.84
CA SER A 187 3.34 1.60 15.72
C SER A 187 4.09 0.33 15.32
N ASP A 188 4.53 -0.47 16.29
CA ASP A 188 5.21 -1.74 16.07
C ASP A 188 4.29 -2.79 15.44
N GLU A 189 3.03 -2.86 15.89
CA GLU A 189 2.04 -3.74 15.29
C GLU A 189 1.74 -3.33 13.84
N LYS A 190 1.58 -2.02 13.56
CA LYS A 190 1.44 -1.52 12.18
C LYS A 190 2.63 -1.90 11.30
N LEU A 191 3.85 -1.77 11.81
CA LEU A 191 5.06 -2.14 11.07
C LEU A 191 5.09 -3.65 10.80
N THR A 192 4.72 -4.46 11.80
CA THR A 192 4.65 -5.92 11.66
C THR A 192 3.65 -6.33 10.58
N ILE A 193 2.47 -5.70 10.56
CA ILE A 193 1.44 -5.93 9.54
C ILE A 193 1.99 -5.58 8.15
N ALA A 194 2.56 -4.38 7.99
CA ALA A 194 3.12 -3.95 6.71
C ALA A 194 4.23 -4.89 6.20
N ILE A 195 5.09 -5.39 7.10
CA ILE A 195 6.12 -6.37 6.73
C ILE A 195 5.48 -7.70 6.28
N SER A 196 4.42 -8.16 6.95
CA SER A 196 3.71 -9.38 6.55
C SER A 196 3.07 -9.22 5.18
N GLU A 197 2.31 -8.14 4.95
CA GLU A 197 1.64 -7.89 3.67
C GLU A 197 2.62 -7.82 2.50
N VAL A 198 3.78 -7.18 2.70
CA VAL A 198 4.85 -7.10 1.70
C VAL A 198 5.45 -8.49 1.42
N ARG A 199 5.63 -9.32 2.45
CA ARG A 199 6.14 -10.69 2.29
C ARG A 199 5.15 -11.55 1.51
N ASP A 200 3.88 -11.53 1.89
CA ASP A 200 2.82 -12.31 1.25
C ASP A 200 2.66 -11.89 -0.21
N SER A 201 2.69 -10.58 -0.48
CA SER A 201 2.64 -10.04 -1.85
C SER A 201 3.85 -10.49 -2.68
N ARG A 202 5.05 -10.50 -2.08
CA ARG A 202 6.26 -10.94 -2.76
C ARG A 202 6.20 -12.43 -3.09
N GLU A 203 5.80 -13.27 -2.14
CA GLU A 203 5.66 -14.71 -2.34
C GLU A 203 4.64 -15.01 -3.44
N PHE A 204 3.48 -14.36 -3.41
CA PHE A 204 2.47 -14.46 -4.47
C PHE A 204 3.01 -14.06 -5.86
N VAL A 205 3.79 -12.99 -5.95
CA VAL A 205 4.40 -12.57 -7.23
C VAL A 205 5.45 -13.58 -7.70
N GLU A 206 6.26 -14.12 -6.79
CA GLU A 206 7.30 -15.11 -7.08
C GLU A 206 6.67 -16.42 -7.58
N GLU A 207 5.63 -16.93 -6.91
CA GLU A 207 4.87 -18.11 -7.35
C GLU A 207 4.25 -17.92 -8.74
N ASN A 208 3.64 -16.76 -9.00
CA ASN A 208 3.05 -16.48 -10.31
C ASN A 208 4.11 -16.37 -11.42
N LEU A 209 5.27 -15.77 -11.13
CA LEU A 209 6.39 -15.70 -12.06
C LEU A 209 6.95 -17.08 -12.38
N GLU A 210 7.09 -17.95 -11.37
CA GLU A 210 7.53 -19.33 -11.55
C GLU A 210 6.53 -20.13 -12.38
N ALA A 211 5.24 -20.01 -12.08
CA ALA A 211 4.17 -20.67 -12.83
C ALA A 211 4.16 -20.23 -14.30
N LEU A 212 4.29 -18.93 -14.57
CA LEU A 212 4.35 -18.38 -15.92
C LEU A 212 5.60 -18.87 -16.67
N SER A 213 6.76 -18.88 -16.00
CA SER A 213 8.02 -19.39 -16.54
C SER A 213 7.92 -20.87 -16.92
N LYS A 214 7.28 -21.68 -16.08
CA LYS A 214 7.04 -23.11 -16.36
C LYS A 214 6.13 -23.30 -17.58
N GLN A 215 5.01 -22.59 -17.64
CA GLN A 215 4.11 -22.64 -18.80
C GLN A 215 4.81 -22.21 -20.10
N MET A 216 5.66 -21.18 -20.04
CA MET A 216 6.45 -20.77 -21.20
C MET A 216 7.40 -21.87 -21.67
N LYS A 217 8.10 -22.55 -20.75
CA LYS A 217 9.00 -23.66 -21.08
C LYS A 217 8.25 -24.84 -21.68
N GLU A 218 7.08 -25.19 -21.15
CA GLU A 218 6.22 -26.26 -21.68
C GLU A 218 5.76 -25.95 -23.10
N ARG A 219 5.25 -24.73 -23.37
CA ARG A 219 4.90 -24.31 -24.73
C ARG A 219 6.07 -24.36 -25.70
N GLN A 220 7.26 -23.91 -25.29
CA GLN A 220 8.45 -24.00 -26.13
C GLN A 220 8.85 -25.45 -26.43
N LEU A 221 8.64 -26.36 -25.47
CA LEU A 221 8.91 -27.78 -25.68
C LEU A 221 7.90 -28.38 -26.67
N GLU A 222 6.62 -28.08 -26.52
CA GLU A 222 5.55 -28.50 -27.43
C GLU A 222 5.75 -27.97 -28.85
N GLU A 223 6.15 -26.70 -29.01
CA GLU A 223 6.49 -26.10 -30.30
C GLU A 223 7.69 -26.80 -30.96
N LYS A 224 8.74 -27.08 -30.18
CA LYS A 224 9.92 -27.82 -30.67
C LYS A 224 9.53 -29.24 -31.09
N GLU A 225 8.75 -29.95 -30.28
CA GLU A 225 8.26 -31.29 -30.62
C GLU A 225 7.38 -31.29 -31.86
N GLY A 226 6.47 -30.32 -31.99
CA GLY A 226 5.62 -30.12 -33.16
C GLY A 226 6.44 -29.90 -34.43
N THR A 227 7.47 -29.04 -34.33
CA THR A 227 8.42 -28.78 -35.42
C THR A 227 9.18 -30.03 -35.82
N LEU A 228 9.67 -30.80 -34.83
CA LEU A 228 10.41 -32.05 -35.06
C LEU A 228 9.53 -33.12 -35.72
N LYS A 229 8.27 -33.26 -35.28
CA LYS A 229 7.28 -34.16 -35.88
C LYS A 229 7.01 -33.80 -37.33
N LEU A 230 6.78 -32.50 -37.61
CA LEU A 230 6.55 -32.02 -38.97
C LEU A 230 7.76 -32.29 -39.88
N GLN A 231 8.98 -32.06 -39.37
CA GLN A 231 10.22 -32.36 -40.09
C GLN A 231 10.34 -33.86 -40.39
N LYS A 232 10.10 -34.74 -39.41
CA LYS A 232 10.12 -36.19 -39.59
C LYS A 232 9.09 -36.66 -40.62
N GLN A 233 7.89 -36.10 -40.58
CA GLN A 233 6.81 -36.42 -41.52
C GLN A 233 7.14 -35.96 -42.95
N ARG A 234 7.77 -34.78 -43.10
CA ARG A 234 8.30 -34.30 -44.39
C ARG A 234 9.38 -35.25 -44.92
N SER A 235 10.35 -35.66 -44.11
CA SER A 235 11.39 -36.61 -44.51
C SER A 235 10.80 -37.96 -44.92
N GLN A 236 9.81 -38.48 -44.18
CA GLN A 236 9.13 -39.73 -44.52
C GLN A 236 8.35 -39.63 -45.84
N ARG A 237 7.61 -38.53 -46.07
CA ARG A 237 6.93 -38.30 -47.35
C ARG A 237 7.92 -38.18 -48.50
N LEU A 238 9.02 -37.46 -48.31
CA LEU A 238 10.08 -37.35 -49.31
C LEU A 238 10.66 -38.72 -49.64
N GLN A 239 11.01 -39.53 -48.63
CA GLN A 239 11.50 -40.89 -48.83
C GLN A 239 10.48 -41.79 -49.52
N PHE A 240 9.20 -41.69 -49.17
CA PHE A 240 8.13 -42.45 -49.81
C PHE A 240 7.99 -42.07 -51.30
N VAL A 241 8.06 -40.78 -51.63
CA VAL A 241 8.05 -40.30 -53.01
C VAL A 241 9.28 -40.83 -53.75
N LEU A 242 10.48 -40.69 -53.16
CA LEU A 242 11.73 -41.21 -53.73
C LEU A 242 11.73 -42.73 -53.94
N ASN A 243 11.02 -43.50 -53.10
CA ASN A 243 10.90 -44.95 -53.28
C ASN A 243 9.80 -45.35 -54.28
N LYS A 244 8.80 -44.49 -54.52
CA LYS A 244 7.69 -44.74 -55.47
C LYS A 244 8.04 -44.39 -56.90
N PHE A 245 8.85 -43.36 -57.07
CA PHE A 245 9.59 -43.20 -58.30
C PHE A 245 10.69 -44.27 -58.28
N ASP A 246 10.76 -45.12 -59.30
CA ASP A 246 11.93 -46.00 -59.46
C ASP A 246 13.10 -45.07 -59.83
N VAL A 247 13.73 -44.46 -58.82
CA VAL A 247 14.75 -43.41 -59.00
C VAL A 247 16.00 -43.94 -59.69
N ALA A 248 16.10 -45.25 -59.93
CA ALA A 248 17.06 -45.78 -60.89
C ALA A 248 16.88 -45.16 -62.29
N ASP A 249 15.65 -44.87 -62.73
CA ASP A 249 15.40 -44.24 -64.03
C ASP A 249 15.54 -42.72 -63.96
N CYS A 250 15.02 -42.03 -62.94
CA CYS A 250 15.19 -40.57 -62.85
C CYS A 250 16.64 -40.13 -62.57
N GLN A 251 17.43 -40.90 -61.81
CA GLN A 251 18.84 -40.61 -61.60
C GLN A 251 19.65 -40.85 -62.87
N ARG A 252 19.37 -41.96 -63.59
CA ARG A 252 19.97 -42.24 -64.90
C ARG A 252 19.55 -41.21 -65.96
N ASP A 253 18.29 -40.79 -65.96
CA ASP A 253 17.79 -39.78 -66.90
C ASP A 253 18.37 -38.39 -66.58
N LEU A 254 18.60 -38.07 -65.31
CA LEU A 254 19.27 -36.83 -64.90
C LEU A 254 20.75 -36.84 -65.27
N GLU A 255 21.46 -37.95 -65.01
CA GLU A 255 22.86 -38.15 -65.42
C GLU A 255 22.98 -38.15 -66.95
N HIS A 256 22.06 -38.79 -67.66
CA HIS A 256 22.03 -38.82 -69.13
C HIS A 256 21.67 -37.45 -69.71
N ALA A 257 20.73 -36.70 -69.11
CA ALA A 257 20.42 -35.34 -69.52
C ALA A 257 21.57 -34.37 -69.25
N GLN A 258 22.30 -34.54 -68.15
CA GLN A 258 23.52 -33.77 -67.84
C GLN A 258 24.67 -34.10 -68.82
N GLU A 259 24.86 -35.37 -69.17
CA GLU A 259 25.83 -35.79 -70.19
C GLU A 259 25.44 -35.28 -71.59
N GLN A 260 24.18 -35.36 -71.97
CA GLN A 260 23.69 -34.80 -73.24
C GLN A 260 23.81 -33.28 -73.28
N HIS A 261 23.58 -32.58 -72.16
CA HIS A 261 23.81 -31.13 -72.07
C HIS A 261 25.30 -30.79 -72.19
N ALA A 262 26.18 -31.54 -71.52
CA ALA A 262 27.63 -31.37 -71.62
C ALA A 262 28.18 -31.71 -73.02
N LEU A 263 27.58 -32.66 -73.73
CA LEU A 263 27.89 -32.98 -75.12
C LEU A 263 27.33 -31.94 -76.09
N SER A 264 26.11 -31.46 -75.87
CA SER A 264 25.48 -30.37 -76.62
C SER A 264 26.29 -29.07 -76.49
N GLU A 265 26.72 -28.72 -75.28
CA GLU A 265 27.62 -27.60 -75.04
C GLU A 265 28.98 -27.81 -75.72
N ARG A 266 29.55 -29.02 -75.68
CA ARG A 266 30.79 -29.33 -76.43
C ARG A 266 30.62 -29.24 -77.94
N HIS A 267 29.50 -29.72 -78.49
CA HIS A 267 29.19 -29.64 -79.92
C HIS A 267 28.84 -28.22 -80.35
N SER A 268 28.19 -27.43 -79.49
CA SER A 268 27.96 -26.00 -79.65
C SER A 268 29.30 -25.25 -79.68
N TRP A 269 30.18 -25.48 -78.69
CA TRP A 269 31.52 -24.92 -78.64
C TRP A 269 32.37 -25.30 -79.85
N SER A 270 32.27 -26.54 -80.32
CA SER A 270 32.98 -27.04 -81.50
C SER A 270 32.42 -26.44 -82.80
N ARG A 271 31.08 -26.29 -82.93
CA ARG A 271 30.46 -25.61 -84.09
C ARG A 271 30.77 -24.12 -84.11
N GLN A 272 30.78 -23.47 -82.95
CA GLN A 272 31.08 -22.05 -82.82
C GLN A 272 32.57 -21.79 -83.11
N ASN A 273 33.48 -22.64 -82.62
CA ASN A 273 34.89 -22.58 -83.05
C ASN A 273 35.08 -22.90 -84.53
N HIS A 274 34.34 -23.85 -85.10
CA HIS A 274 34.42 -24.16 -86.53
C HIS A 274 33.85 -23.02 -87.40
N SER A 275 32.80 -22.32 -86.95
CA SER A 275 32.29 -21.12 -87.61
C SER A 275 33.24 -19.92 -87.47
N TYR A 276 33.89 -19.76 -86.31
CA TYR A 276 34.92 -18.73 -86.09
C TYR A 276 36.17 -18.98 -86.96
N LEU A 277 36.63 -20.23 -87.06
CA LEU A 277 37.77 -20.58 -87.93
C LEU A 277 37.42 -20.43 -89.43
N LYS A 278 36.17 -20.72 -89.83
CA LYS A 278 35.69 -20.42 -91.20
C LYS A 278 35.55 -18.92 -91.48
N SER A 279 35.12 -18.10 -90.51
CA SER A 279 35.04 -16.65 -90.69
C SER A 279 36.42 -15.98 -90.72
N CYS A 280 37.39 -16.46 -89.93
CA CYS A 280 38.78 -15.99 -90.00
C CYS A 280 39.44 -16.35 -91.35
N GLY A 281 39.25 -17.57 -91.86
CA GLY A 281 39.77 -17.95 -93.18
C GLY A 281 39.12 -17.22 -94.36
N ALA A 282 37.83 -16.85 -94.26
CA ALA A 282 37.15 -16.04 -95.26
C ALA A 282 37.59 -14.56 -95.23
N SER A 283 37.96 -14.04 -94.06
CA SER A 283 38.49 -12.68 -93.89
C SER A 283 39.88 -12.53 -94.53
N GLU A 284 40.79 -13.50 -94.34
CA GLU A 284 42.11 -13.48 -94.98
C GLU A 284 42.04 -13.62 -96.51
N ALA A 285 41.13 -14.45 -97.04
CA ALA A 285 40.92 -14.58 -98.48
C ALA A 285 40.34 -13.30 -99.13
N THR A 286 39.59 -12.51 -98.37
CA THR A 286 39.01 -11.24 -98.84
C THR A 286 40.03 -10.10 -98.78
N GLN A 287 40.91 -10.06 -97.77
CA GLN A 287 42.03 -9.10 -97.71
C GLN A 287 43.10 -9.36 -98.78
N ILE A 288 43.38 -10.61 -99.14
CA ILE A 288 44.34 -10.93 -100.21
C ILE A 288 43.81 -10.55 -101.61
N ARG A 289 42.49 -10.55 -101.83
CA ARG A 289 41.88 -10.06 -103.09
C ARG A 289 41.88 -8.54 -103.22
N GLN A 290 41.92 -7.79 -102.13
CA GLN A 290 41.99 -6.32 -102.14
C GLN A 290 43.43 -5.76 -102.26
N LEU A 291 44.46 -6.59 -102.17
CA LEU A 291 45.88 -6.21 -102.35
C LEU A 291 46.45 -6.60 -103.74
N ARG A 292 45.61 -7.05 -104.69
CA ARG A 292 45.99 -7.42 -106.06
C ARG A 292 45.17 -6.72 -107.17
N ALA A 293 44.47 -5.64 -106.84
CA ALA A 293 43.83 -4.70 -107.76
C ALA A 293 44.32 -3.29 -107.45
#